data_AF-A0A1G9G1C3-F1
#
_entry.id   AF-A0A1G9G1C3-F1
#
_cell.length_a   1.000
_cell.length_b   1.000
_cell.length_c   1.000
_cell.angle_alpha   90.00
_cell.angle_beta   90.00
_cell.angle_gamma   90.00
#
_symmetry.space_group_name_H-M   'P 1'
#
loop_
_entity.id
_entity.type
_entity.pdbx_description
1 polymer ?
#
loop_
_entity_poly.entity_id
_entity_poly.type
_entity_poly.pdbx_seq_one_letter_code
_entity_poly.pdbx_strand_id
1 'polypeptide(L)'
;MRTISDRIRHTILFEGIALIIVIPGTSIITGRPPHEIGAMSIIVSIIAMSWNYIYNLGFDKILIKMKKPLMPRPAHMRICHALFFEVGLIGLMVPFFMYWFQMGALQALIFDAGIALFFLIYSYMFNLAYDHRFPVQTRMEELHT
;
A
#
# COMPACT_ATOMS: atom_id res chain seq x y z
N MET A 1 20.92 12.11 6.46
CA MET A 1 19.45 12.01 6.38
C MET A 1 19.00 12.50 5.01
N ARG A 2 18.05 11.82 4.34
CA ARG A 2 17.49 12.29 3.06
C ARG A 2 16.83 13.67 3.25
N THR A 3 17.11 14.60 2.33
CA THR A 3 16.53 15.95 2.37
C THR A 3 15.02 15.91 2.11
N ILE A 4 14.28 16.95 2.53
CA ILE A 4 12.84 17.06 2.24
C ILE A 4 12.59 17.05 0.72
N SER A 5 13.45 17.71 -0.05
CA SER A 5 13.39 17.75 -1.50
C SER A 5 13.55 16.36 -2.15
N ASP A 6 14.43 15.51 -1.63
CA ASP A 6 14.60 14.14 -2.14
C ASP A 6 13.35 13.28 -1.88
N ARG A 7 12.72 13.46 -0.71
CA ARG A 7 11.47 12.74 -0.36
C ARG A 7 10.34 13.16 -1.28
N ILE A 8 10.15 14.45 -1.52
CA ILE A 8 9.13 14.97 -2.44
C ILE A 8 9.37 14.42 -3.86
N ARG A 9 10.61 14.46 -4.36
CA ARG A 9 10.95 13.90 -5.68
C ARG A 9 10.65 12.40 -5.76
N HIS A 10 11.01 11.64 -4.71
CA HIS A 10 10.73 10.19 -4.64
C HIS A 10 9.23 9.92 -4.71
N THR A 11 8.43 10.57 -3.85
CA THR A 11 6.98 10.36 -3.82
C THR A 11 6.30 10.74 -5.14
N ILE A 12 6.67 11.87 -5.74
CA ILE A 12 6.09 12.31 -7.02
C ILE A 12 6.43 11.34 -8.14
N LEU A 13 7.68 10.91 -8.25
CA LEU A 13 8.09 9.95 -9.28
C LEU A 13 7.44 8.58 -9.07
N PHE A 14 7.39 8.13 -7.83
CA PHE A 14 6.76 6.86 -7.46
C PHE A 14 5.28 6.84 -7.84
N GLU A 15 4.54 7.86 -7.43
CA GLU A 15 3.10 7.93 -7.70
C GLU A 15 2.84 8.17 -9.19
N GLY A 16 3.59 9.07 -9.83
CA GLY A 16 3.40 9.42 -11.23
C GLY A 16 3.62 8.23 -12.18
N ILE A 17 4.69 7.46 -11.98
CA ILE A 17 4.96 6.27 -12.79
C ILE A 17 3.94 5.18 -12.51
N ALA A 18 3.54 4.99 -11.25
CA ALA A 18 2.49 4.03 -10.90
C ALA A 18 1.18 4.35 -11.63
N LEU A 19 0.73 5.61 -11.62
CA LEU A 19 -0.50 6.02 -12.29
C LEU A 19 -0.44 5.84 -13.81
N ILE A 20 0.70 6.15 -14.44
CA ILE A 20 0.91 5.95 -15.89
C ILE A 20 0.76 4.48 -16.28
N ILE A 21 1.05 3.54 -15.39
CA ILE A 21 0.94 2.10 -15.67
C ILE A 21 -0.45 1.56 -15.27
N VAL A 22 -0.88 1.87 -14.04
CA VAL A 22 -2.09 1.32 -13.43
C VAL A 22 -3.35 1.81 -14.13
N ILE A 23 -3.44 3.09 -14.50
CA ILE A 23 -4.63 3.65 -15.14
C ILE A 23 -4.93 2.97 -16.48
N PRO A 24 -4.01 2.95 -17.47
CA PRO A 24 -4.27 2.26 -18.73
C PRO A 24 -4.37 0.75 -18.56
N GLY A 25 -3.55 0.13 -17.70
CA GLY A 25 -3.61 -1.32 -17.45
C GLY A 25 -4.99 -1.75 -16.92
N THR A 26 -5.49 -1.03 -15.91
CA THR A 26 -6.83 -1.27 -15.35
C THR A 26 -7.92 -0.95 -16.36
N SER A 27 -7.77 0.14 -17.13
CA SER A 27 -8.72 0.53 -18.18
C SER A 27 -8.85 -0.57 -19.25
N ILE A 28 -7.75 -1.19 -19.67
CA ILE A 28 -7.76 -2.31 -20.62
C ILE A 28 -8.43 -3.55 -20.02
N ILE A 29 -8.10 -3.89 -18.77
CA ILE A 29 -8.64 -5.07 -18.08
C ILE A 29 -10.15 -4.95 -17.84
N THR A 30 -10.61 -3.77 -17.43
CA THR A 30 -12.00 -3.53 -17.00
C THR A 30 -12.88 -2.96 -18.11
N GLY A 31 -12.30 -2.50 -19.23
CA GLY A 31 -12.99 -1.79 -20.30
C GLY A 31 -13.51 -0.41 -19.92
N ARG A 32 -13.14 0.11 -18.74
CA ARG A 32 -13.62 1.40 -18.21
C ARG A 32 -12.76 2.56 -18.66
N PRO A 33 -13.33 3.76 -18.84
CA PRO A 33 -12.56 4.92 -19.26
C PRO A 33 -11.56 5.36 -18.16
N PRO A 34 -10.39 5.92 -18.52
CA PRO A 34 -9.34 6.28 -17.57
C PRO A 34 -9.78 7.20 -16.42
N HIS A 35 -10.75 8.09 -16.66
CA HIS A 35 -11.25 9.01 -15.63
C HIS A 35 -12.04 8.28 -14.53
N GLU A 36 -12.78 7.21 -14.87
CA GLU A 36 -13.48 6.38 -13.88
C GLU A 36 -12.46 5.62 -13.01
N ILE A 37 -11.39 5.11 -13.61
CA ILE A 37 -10.29 4.45 -12.88
C ILE A 37 -9.59 5.41 -11.94
N GLY A 38 -9.31 6.64 -12.39
CA GLY A 38 -8.71 7.67 -11.55
C GLY A 38 -9.58 8.02 -10.34
N ALA A 39 -10.89 8.23 -10.54
CA ALA A 39 -11.83 8.48 -9.46
C ALA A 39 -11.91 7.29 -8.47
N MET A 40 -11.95 6.06 -9.00
CA MET A 40 -11.91 4.84 -8.19
C MET A 40 -10.65 4.77 -7.33
N SER A 41 -9.47 5.02 -7.90
CA SER A 41 -8.20 4.97 -7.16
C SER A 41 -8.17 5.93 -5.97
N ILE A 42 -8.77 7.12 -6.12
CA ILE A 42 -8.90 8.08 -5.01
C ILE A 42 -9.81 7.49 -3.91
N ILE A 43 -10.96 6.93 -4.28
CA ILE A 43 -11.90 6.31 -3.33
C ILE A 43 -11.24 5.14 -2.60
N VAL A 44 -10.56 4.25 -3.33
CA VAL A 44 -9.83 3.10 -2.77
C VAL A 44 -8.76 3.57 -1.79
N SER A 45 -8.00 4.61 -2.13
CA SER A 45 -6.98 5.20 -1.24
C SER A 45 -7.61 5.71 0.07
N ILE A 46 -8.73 6.42 -0.01
CA ILE A 46 -9.46 6.92 1.17
C ILE A 46 -9.98 5.75 2.03
N ILE A 47 -10.57 4.72 1.41
CA ILE A 47 -11.05 3.52 2.12
C ILE A 47 -9.88 2.81 2.80
N ALA A 48 -8.76 2.60 2.10
CA ALA A 48 -7.58 1.93 2.63
C ALA A 48 -6.96 2.69 3.81
N MET A 49 -6.80 4.01 3.69
CA MET A 49 -6.31 4.87 4.78
C MET A 49 -7.24 4.83 5.99
N SER A 50 -8.56 4.89 5.76
CA SER A 50 -9.56 4.84 6.81
C SER A 50 -9.54 3.48 7.52
N TRP A 51 -9.49 2.39 6.76
CA TRP A 51 -9.38 1.03 7.30
C TRP A 51 -8.11 0.86 8.13
N ASN A 52 -6.96 1.32 7.62
CA ASN A 52 -5.69 1.29 8.34
C ASN A 52 -5.80 1.98 9.71
N TYR A 53 -6.40 3.16 9.75
CA TYR A 53 -6.60 3.89 11.00
C TYR A 53 -7.55 3.13 11.96
N ILE A 54 -8.72 2.72 11.47
CA ILE A 54 -9.74 2.02 12.29
C ILE A 54 -9.20 0.71 12.85
N TYR A 55 -8.52 -0.08 12.02
CA TYR A 55 -7.97 -1.36 12.41
C TYR A 55 -6.87 -1.21 13.47
N ASN A 56 -5.91 -0.30 13.25
CA ASN A 56 -4.84 -0.05 14.23
C ASN A 56 -5.42 0.42 15.57
N LEU A 57 -6.40 1.34 15.55
CA LEU A 57 -7.07 1.82 16.75
C LEU A 57 -7.84 0.70 17.48
N GLY A 58 -8.54 -0.16 16.74
CA GLY A 58 -9.24 -1.33 17.29
C GLY A 58 -8.26 -2.31 17.94
N PHE A 59 -7.16 -2.61 17.26
CA PHE A 59 -6.13 -3.52 17.75
C PHE A 59 -5.47 -3.00 19.02
N ASP A 60 -5.12 -1.72 19.07
CA ASP A 60 -4.53 -1.09 20.25
C ASP A 60 -5.50 -1.11 21.44
N LYS A 61 -6.80 -0.86 21.23
CA LYS A 61 -7.83 -1.00 22.27
C LYS A 61 -7.93 -2.43 22.80
N ILE A 62 -7.85 -3.43 21.92
CA ILE A 62 -7.88 -4.85 22.33
C ILE A 62 -6.65 -5.18 23.17
N LEU A 63 -5.46 -4.75 22.77
CA LEU A 63 -4.22 -4.91 23.54
C LEU A 63 -4.32 -4.33 24.95
N ILE A 64 -4.83 -3.10 25.07
CA ILE A 64 -5.04 -2.41 26.34
C ILE A 64 -6.05 -3.20 27.20
N LYS A 65 -7.16 -3.64 26.62
CA LYS A 65 -8.18 -4.45 27.32
C LYS A 65 -7.63 -5.80 27.78
N MET A 66 -6.72 -6.40 27.01
CA MET A 66 -6.03 -7.64 27.36
C MET A 66 -4.86 -7.44 28.35
N LYS A 67 -4.64 -6.20 28.83
CA LYS A 67 -3.52 -5.82 29.70
C LYS A 67 -2.15 -6.24 29.15
N LYS A 68 -2.03 -6.35 27.82
CA LYS A 68 -0.77 -6.70 27.17
C LYS A 68 0.05 -5.42 26.91
N PRO A 69 1.38 -5.46 27.11
CA PRO A 69 2.22 -4.31 26.81
C PRO A 69 2.18 -4.01 25.31
N LEU A 70 2.07 -2.72 24.93
CA LEU A 70 2.05 -2.29 23.52
C LEU A 70 3.36 -2.63 22.79
N MET A 71 4.46 -2.76 23.55
CA MET A 71 5.78 -3.18 23.10
C MET A 71 6.49 -3.97 24.22
N PRO A 72 7.33 -4.97 23.90
CA PRO A 72 7.69 -5.47 22.57
C PRO A 72 6.66 -6.48 22.01
N ARG A 73 6.30 -6.33 20.73
CA ARG A 73 5.35 -7.24 20.05
C ARG A 73 6.08 -8.48 19.53
N PRO A 74 5.77 -9.70 20.00
CA PRO A 74 6.39 -10.93 19.52
C PRO A 74 6.02 -11.21 18.06
N ALA A 75 6.88 -11.93 17.32
CA ALA A 75 6.73 -12.14 15.88
C ALA A 75 5.39 -12.76 15.48
N HIS A 76 4.90 -13.76 16.23
CA HIS A 76 3.60 -14.38 15.98
C HIS A 76 2.44 -13.38 16.01
N MET A 77 2.48 -12.41 16.93
CA MET A 77 1.44 -11.39 17.06
C MET A 77 1.46 -10.41 15.88
N ARG A 78 2.64 -10.13 15.32
CA ARG A 78 2.77 -9.29 14.11
C ARG A 78 2.20 -10.01 12.89
N ILE A 79 2.48 -11.30 12.74
CA ILE A 79 1.96 -12.12 11.63
C ILE A 79 0.43 -12.19 11.73
N CYS A 80 -0.11 -12.55 12.89
CA CYS A 80 -1.58 -12.58 13.08
C CYS A 80 -2.20 -11.21 12.79
N HIS A 81 -1.60 -10.12 13.30
CA HIS A 81 -2.08 -8.77 13.04
C HIS A 81 -2.10 -8.41 11.55
N ALA A 82 -1.04 -8.73 10.81
CA ALA A 82 -0.97 -8.48 9.37
C ALA A 82 -2.00 -9.34 8.61
N LEU A 83 -2.16 -10.62 8.97
CA LEU A 83 -3.14 -11.50 8.33
C LEU A 83 -4.58 -11.01 8.55
N PHE A 84 -4.93 -10.64 9.79
CA PHE A 84 -6.27 -10.10 10.08
C PHE A 84 -6.51 -8.74 9.41
N PHE A 85 -5.48 -7.91 9.31
CA PHE A 85 -5.56 -6.64 8.58
C PHE A 85 -5.91 -6.88 7.11
N GLU A 86 -5.14 -7.76 6.46
CA GLU A 86 -5.28 -8.07 5.05
C GLU A 86 -6.63 -8.72 4.76
N VAL A 87 -7.03 -9.72 5.53
CA VAL A 87 -8.33 -10.39 5.38
C VAL A 87 -9.49 -9.40 5.54
N GLY A 88 -9.39 -8.49 6.52
CA GLY A 88 -10.40 -7.46 6.71
C GLY A 88 -10.43 -6.44 5.57
N LEU A 89 -9.26 -6.07 5.03
CA LEU A 89 -9.16 -5.17 3.89
C LEU A 89 -9.75 -5.80 2.63
N ILE A 90 -9.43 -7.07 2.33
CA ILE A 90 -10.02 -7.85 1.24
C ILE A 90 -11.56 -7.90 1.40
N GLY A 91 -12.03 -8.12 2.64
CA GLY A 91 -13.47 -8.12 2.95
C GLY A 91 -14.18 -6.80 2.66
N LEU A 92 -13.47 -5.67 2.61
CA LEU A 92 -14.01 -4.36 2.21
C LEU A 92 -13.80 -4.08 0.72
N MET A 93 -12.62 -4.38 0.20
CA MET A 93 -12.22 -4.05 -1.17
C MET A 93 -12.91 -4.92 -2.21
N VAL A 94 -13.06 -6.23 -1.94
CA VAL A 94 -13.70 -7.15 -2.90
C VAL A 94 -15.17 -6.76 -3.15
N PRO A 95 -16.03 -6.56 -2.14
CA PRO A 95 -17.39 -6.09 -2.37
C PRO A 95 -17.45 -4.73 -3.08
N PHE A 96 -16.51 -3.82 -2.76
CA PHE A 96 -16.40 -2.53 -3.43
C PHE A 96 -16.12 -2.71 -4.93
N PHE A 97 -15.14 -3.52 -5.32
CA PHE A 97 -14.84 -3.76 -6.74
C PHE A 97 -15.95 -4.53 -7.46
N MET A 98 -16.60 -5.48 -6.80
CA MET A 98 -17.77 -6.15 -7.34
C MET A 98 -18.86 -5.13 -7.70
N TYR A 99 -19.15 -4.20 -6.80
CA TYR A 99 -20.16 -3.16 -7.03
C TYR A 99 -19.70 -2.14 -8.09
N TRP A 100 -18.46 -1.68 -8.03
CA TRP A 100 -17.96 -0.63 -8.92
C TRP A 100 -17.82 -1.10 -10.36
N PHE A 101 -17.21 -2.26 -10.57
CA PHE A 101 -16.92 -2.80 -11.89
C PHE A 101 -17.97 -3.80 -12.40
N GLN A 102 -18.96 -4.15 -11.56
CA GLN A 102 -19.99 -5.15 -11.89
C GLN A 102 -19.38 -6.51 -12.24
N MET A 103 -18.35 -6.91 -11.48
CA MET A 103 -17.64 -8.18 -11.66
C MET A 103 -17.97 -9.18 -10.56
N GLY A 104 -17.77 -10.48 -10.83
CA GLY A 104 -18.00 -11.54 -9.84
C GLY A 104 -16.97 -11.51 -8.70
N ALA A 105 -17.30 -12.16 -7.57
CA ALA A 105 -16.45 -12.16 -6.38
C ALA A 105 -15.03 -12.68 -6.64
N LEU A 106 -14.90 -13.76 -7.42
CA LEU A 106 -13.59 -14.32 -7.78
C LEU A 106 -12.78 -13.37 -8.68
N GLN A 107 -13.44 -12.68 -9.63
CA GLN A 107 -12.79 -11.70 -10.50
C GLN A 107 -12.30 -10.50 -9.69
N ALA A 108 -13.13 -10.00 -8.77
CA ALA A 108 -12.76 -8.92 -7.87
C ALA A 108 -11.60 -9.29 -6.93
N LEU A 109 -11.59 -10.52 -6.41
CA LEU A 109 -10.49 -11.02 -5.59
C LEU A 109 -9.18 -11.12 -6.39
N ILE A 110 -9.23 -11.66 -7.62
CA ILE A 110 -8.07 -11.73 -8.50
C ILE A 110 -7.59 -10.33 -8.88
N PHE A 111 -8.51 -9.40 -9.13
CA PHE A 111 -8.20 -8.01 -9.43
C PHE A 111 -7.48 -7.33 -8.27
N ASP A 112 -8.04 -7.41 -7.05
CA ASP A 112 -7.47 -6.86 -5.83
C ASP A 112 -6.06 -7.43 -5.55
N ALA A 113 -5.93 -8.76 -5.62
CA ALA A 113 -4.64 -9.44 -5.47
C ALA A 113 -3.63 -9.05 -6.55
N GLY A 114 -4.08 -8.86 -7.80
CA GLY A 114 -3.25 -8.42 -8.91
C GLY A 114 -2.70 -7.01 -8.72
N ILE A 115 -3.55 -6.08 -8.27
CA ILE A 115 -3.13 -4.71 -7.92
C ILE A 115 -2.15 -4.73 -6.73
N ALA A 116 -2.45 -5.48 -5.68
CA ALA A 116 -1.57 -5.60 -4.51
C ALA A 116 -0.20 -6.16 -4.89
N LEU A 117 -0.15 -7.24 -5.69
CA LEU A 117 1.09 -7.85 -6.16
C LEU A 117 1.87 -6.89 -7.08
N PHE A 118 1.17 -6.18 -7.97
CA PHE A 118 1.79 -5.15 -8.80
C PHE A 118 2.49 -4.09 -7.94
N PHE A 119 1.81 -3.50 -6.95
CA PHE A 119 2.42 -2.50 -6.06
C PHE A 119 3.56 -3.06 -5.22
N LEU A 120 3.50 -4.32 -4.79
CA LEU A 120 4.57 -4.98 -4.07
C LEU A 120 5.85 -5.07 -4.93
N ILE A 121 5.73 -5.59 -6.15
CA ILE A 121 6.87 -5.74 -7.06
C ILE A 121 7.36 -4.37 -7.51
N TYR A 122 6.44 -3.49 -7.91
CA TYR A 122 6.75 -2.14 -8.37
C TYR A 122 7.49 -1.33 -7.31
N SER A 123 7.01 -1.34 -6.06
CA SER A 123 7.65 -0.61 -4.96
C SER A 123 9.05 -1.12 -4.66
N TYR A 124 9.26 -2.43 -4.68
CA TYR A 124 10.59 -3.00 -4.54
C TYR A 124 11.54 -2.55 -5.67
N MET A 125 11.12 -2.69 -6.93
CA MET A 125 11.94 -2.32 -8.09
C MET A 125 12.22 -0.82 -8.14
N PHE A 126 11.22 0.01 -7.88
CA PHE A 126 11.37 1.46 -7.86
C PHE A 126 12.33 1.88 -6.75
N ASN A 127 12.19 1.33 -5.54
CA ASN A 127 13.09 1.66 -4.43
C ASN A 127 14.53 1.25 -4.75
N LEU A 128 14.74 0.06 -5.34
CA LEU A 128 16.06 -0.39 -5.77
C LEU A 128 16.68 0.55 -6.83
N ALA A 129 15.90 0.90 -7.85
CA ALA A 129 16.36 1.80 -8.93
C ALA A 129 16.65 3.22 -8.40
N TYR A 130 15.79 3.73 -7.52
CA TYR A 130 15.97 5.06 -6.92
C TYR A 130 17.21 5.10 -6.03
N ASP A 131 17.43 4.08 -5.21
CA ASP A 131 18.58 3.98 -4.31
C ASP A 131 19.89 3.86 -5.09
N HIS A 132 19.88 3.14 -6.23
CA HIS A 132 21.04 3.07 -7.12
C HIS A 132 21.32 4.42 -7.81
N ARG A 133 20.28 5.15 -8.22
CA ARG A 133 20.42 6.44 -8.92
C ARG A 133 20.78 7.59 -7.99
N PHE A 134 20.32 7.52 -6.74
CA PHE A 134 20.54 8.50 -5.68
C PHE A 134 21.06 7.79 -4.42
N PRO A 135 22.33 7.34 -4.44
CA PRO A 135 22.92 6.71 -3.28
C PRO A 135 22.89 7.69 -2.12
N VAL A 136 22.39 7.24 -0.98
CA VAL A 136 22.48 8.02 0.25
C VAL A 136 23.96 8.03 0.63
N GLN A 137 24.63 9.18 0.58
CA GLN A 137 25.95 9.31 1.18
C GLN A 137 25.83 8.87 2.65
N THR A 138 26.28 7.64 2.91
CA THR A 138 26.51 7.21 4.28
C THR A 138 27.79 7.94 4.66
N ARG A 139 27.68 8.99 5.46
CA ARG A 139 28.84 9.68 6.03
C ARG A 139 29.54 8.69 6.95
N MET A 140 30.44 7.88 6.39
CA MET A 140 31.36 7.00 7.12
C MET A 140 32.75 7.68 7.27
N GLU A 141 32.89 8.96 6.91
CA GLU A 141 34.18 9.68 6.89
C GLU A 141 34.55 10.40 8.19
N GLU A 142 33.72 10.42 9.25
CA GLU A 142 34.02 11.16 10.49
C GLU A 142 34.59 10.29 11.65
N LEU A 143 34.96 9.03 11.41
CA LEU A 143 35.52 8.13 12.45
C LEU A 143 37.00 7.74 12.25
N HIS A 144 37.68 8.30 11.24
CA HIS A 144 39.09 8.00 10.93
C HIS A 144 39.95 9.24 10.61
N THR A 145 39.84 10.30 11.42
CA THR A 145 40.84 11.39 11.47
C THR A 145 41.13 11.80 12.90
#